data_AF-A0A4R9JPA1-F1
#
_entry.id   AF-A0A4R9JPA1-F1
#
_cell.length_a   1.000
_cell.length_b   1.000
_cell.length_c   1.000
_cell.angle_alpha   90.00
_cell.angle_beta   90.00
_cell.angle_gamma   90.00
#
_symmetry.space_group_name_H-M   'P 1'
#
loop_
_entity.id
_entity.type
_entity.pdbx_description
1 polymer ?
#
loop_
_entity_poly.entity_id
_entity_poly.type
_entity_poly.pdbx_seq_one_letter_code
_entity_poly.pdbx_strand_id
1 'polypeptide(L)'
;MKVPMIRWILFLLISVTISCSQQEKPDPKEFQILKEAYLTGRLIVVRSILEEKSKQSDLNPKETILYLKTLFYLKAWNEFLNVWKQSEVRSPELILLYYKVYLLGGQDSKQKDEELGHLLDLLIVSPEAMLLYLRLQNFQISHSEKKLFLAQVKGFRNSLDVLQKELETKK
;
A
#
# COMPACT_ATOMS: atom_id res chain seq x y z
N MET A 1 -58.23 -2.92 31.01
CA MET A 1 -57.36 -1.83 30.53
C MET A 1 -56.41 -2.38 29.48
N LYS A 2 -56.61 -2.00 28.22
CA LYS A 2 -55.91 -2.52 27.03
C LYS A 2 -55.41 -1.32 26.21
N VAL A 3 -54.12 -0.99 26.31
CA VAL A 3 -53.40 -0.08 25.40
C VAL A 3 -51.88 -0.37 25.61
N PRO A 4 -51.02 -0.38 24.58
CA PRO A 4 -51.17 -1.01 23.28
C PRO A 4 -49.89 -1.82 22.90
N MET A 5 -50.08 -3.01 22.33
CA MET A 5 -49.04 -3.89 21.78
C MET A 5 -48.39 -3.37 20.47
N ILE A 6 -48.61 -2.09 20.13
CA ILE A 6 -48.33 -1.51 18.79
C ILE A 6 -46.96 -0.82 18.74
N ARG A 7 -46.39 -0.46 19.89
CA ARG A 7 -45.12 0.30 19.94
C ARG A 7 -43.86 -0.54 19.69
N TRP A 8 -43.95 -1.86 19.86
CA TRP A 8 -42.79 -2.77 19.68
C TRP A 8 -42.63 -3.27 18.24
N ILE A 9 -43.72 -3.31 17.46
CA ILE A 9 -43.69 -3.76 16.06
C ILE A 9 -42.97 -2.71 15.18
N LEU A 10 -43.07 -1.42 15.51
CA LEU A 10 -42.42 -0.34 14.77
C LEU A 10 -40.89 -0.35 14.94
N PHE A 11 -40.38 -0.78 16.10
CA PHE A 11 -38.94 -0.86 16.36
C PHE A 11 -38.28 -2.05 15.62
N LEU A 12 -39.03 -3.13 15.42
CA LEU A 12 -38.59 -4.33 14.69
C LEU A 12 -38.58 -4.13 13.16
N LEU A 13 -39.40 -3.22 12.64
CA LEU A 13 -39.44 -2.89 11.21
C LEU A 13 -38.29 -1.99 10.74
N ILE A 14 -37.65 -1.25 11.64
CA ILE A 14 -36.53 -0.35 11.28
C ILE A 14 -35.19 -1.12 11.22
N SER A 15 -35.06 -2.24 11.93
CA SER A 15 -33.83 -3.07 11.90
C SER A 15 -33.65 -3.92 10.64
N VAL A 16 -34.61 -3.95 9.70
CA VAL A 16 -34.55 -4.77 8.48
C VAL A 16 -33.90 -4.03 7.29
N THR A 17 -33.56 -2.74 7.44
CA THR A 17 -32.94 -1.96 6.35
C THR A 17 -31.43 -1.74 6.50
N ILE A 18 -30.75 -2.58 7.29
CA ILE A 18 -29.33 -2.82 7.06
C ILE A 18 -29.25 -3.64 5.77
N SER A 19 -29.41 -2.95 4.64
CA SER A 19 -28.87 -3.35 3.36
C SER A 19 -27.38 -3.48 3.58
N CYS A 20 -26.99 -4.69 4.00
CA CYS A 20 -25.70 -5.25 3.69
C CYS A 20 -25.65 -5.19 2.16
N SER A 21 -25.08 -4.10 1.62
CA SER A 21 -24.75 -4.05 0.21
C SER A 21 -23.92 -5.29 -0.01
N GLN A 22 -24.42 -6.23 -0.80
CA GLN A 22 -23.61 -7.32 -1.27
C GLN A 22 -22.48 -6.65 -2.05
N GLN A 23 -21.34 -6.42 -1.39
CA GLN A 23 -20.09 -6.11 -2.05
C GLN A 23 -19.94 -7.26 -3.04
N GLU A 24 -20.07 -6.93 -4.32
CA GLU A 24 -19.83 -7.85 -5.42
C GLU A 24 -18.49 -8.52 -5.14
N LYS A 25 -18.55 -9.82 -4.83
CA LYS A 25 -17.34 -10.58 -4.61
C LYS A 25 -16.58 -10.52 -5.94
N PRO A 26 -15.34 -10.02 -5.94
CA PRO A 26 -14.59 -9.85 -7.17
C PRO A 26 -14.49 -11.19 -7.89
N ASP A 27 -14.83 -11.23 -9.18
CA ASP A 27 -14.66 -12.43 -9.98
C ASP A 27 -13.15 -12.75 -10.02
N PRO A 28 -12.71 -13.89 -9.44
CA PRO A 28 -11.29 -14.24 -9.42
C PRO A 28 -10.70 -14.35 -10.83
N LYS A 29 -11.51 -14.61 -11.86
CA LYS A 29 -11.06 -14.61 -13.26
C LYS A 29 -10.73 -13.22 -13.78
N GLU A 30 -11.55 -12.22 -13.45
CA GLU A 30 -11.34 -10.84 -13.89
C GLU A 30 -10.04 -10.27 -13.32
N PHE A 31 -9.82 -10.43 -12.01
CA PHE A 31 -8.58 -9.99 -11.37
C PHE A 31 -7.35 -10.69 -11.95
N GLN A 32 -7.45 -11.98 -12.29
CA GLN A 32 -6.36 -12.73 -12.90
C GLN A 32 -5.99 -12.17 -14.27
N ILE A 33 -6.98 -11.82 -15.11
CA ILE A 33 -6.75 -11.17 -16.42
C ILE A 33 -6.04 -9.84 -16.24
N LEU A 34 -6.48 -9.01 -15.28
CA LEU A 34 -5.82 -7.73 -14.99
C LEU A 34 -4.38 -7.90 -14.51
N LYS A 35 -4.15 -8.90 -13.66
CA LYS A 35 -2.80 -9.25 -13.19
C LYS A 35 -1.89 -9.69 -14.33
N GLU A 36 -2.38 -10.50 -15.26
CA GLU A 36 -1.62 -10.93 -16.44
C GLU A 36 -1.34 -9.76 -17.40
N ALA A 37 -2.33 -8.89 -17.62
CA ALA A 37 -2.16 -7.67 -18.39
C ALA A 37 -1.08 -6.76 -17.77
N TYR A 38 -1.07 -6.63 -16.44
CA TYR A 38 -0.03 -5.91 -15.72
C TYR A 38 1.36 -6.54 -15.91
N LEU A 39 1.48 -7.86 -15.73
CA LEU A 39 2.75 -8.58 -15.87
C LEU A 39 3.30 -8.55 -17.31
N THR A 40 2.43 -8.43 -18.31
CA THR A 40 2.81 -8.28 -19.72
C THR A 40 3.03 -6.82 -20.14
N GLY A 41 3.00 -5.88 -19.19
CA GLY A 41 3.29 -4.46 -19.44
C GLY A 41 2.15 -3.67 -20.07
N ARG A 42 0.93 -4.20 -20.15
CA ARG A 42 -0.26 -3.52 -20.69
C ARG A 42 -0.87 -2.55 -19.67
N LEU A 43 -0.03 -1.69 -19.10
CA LEU A 43 -0.37 -0.84 -17.95
C LEU A 43 -1.48 0.17 -18.25
N ILE A 44 -1.57 0.69 -19.47
CA ILE A 44 -2.64 1.63 -19.88
C ILE A 44 -4.01 0.95 -19.79
N VAL A 45 -4.12 -0.29 -20.26
CA VAL A 45 -5.36 -1.08 -20.22
C VAL A 45 -5.75 -1.35 -18.77
N VAL A 46 -4.78 -1.77 -17.94
CA VAL A 46 -5.00 -2.01 -16.51
C VAL A 46 -5.47 -0.74 -15.81
N ARG A 47 -4.84 0.41 -16.09
CA ARG A 47 -5.26 1.71 -15.54
C ARG A 47 -6.69 2.05 -15.95
N SER A 48 -7.03 1.97 -17.23
CA SER A 48 -8.38 2.31 -17.72
C SER A 48 -9.46 1.47 -17.04
N ILE A 49 -9.25 0.16 -16.92
CA ILE A 49 -10.24 -0.74 -16.31
C ILE A 49 -10.37 -0.44 -14.81
N LEU A 50 -9.27 -0.31 -14.08
CA LEU A 50 -9.31 -0.06 -12.63
C LEU A 50 -9.83 1.35 -12.31
N GLU A 51 -9.52 2.35 -13.13
CA GLU A 51 -10.06 3.71 -12.99
C GLU A 51 -11.57 3.72 -13.21
N GLU A 52 -12.06 3.07 -14.28
CA GLU A 52 -13.49 2.95 -14.53
C GLU A 52 -14.20 2.21 -13.40
N LYS A 53 -13.63 1.08 -12.95
CA LYS A 53 -14.16 0.32 -11.81
C LYS A 53 -14.23 1.19 -10.55
N SER A 54 -13.18 1.96 -10.25
CA SER A 54 -13.15 2.86 -9.08
C SER A 54 -14.21 3.97 -9.10
N LYS A 55 -14.71 4.34 -10.29
CA LYS A 55 -15.81 5.31 -10.43
C LYS A 55 -17.19 4.67 -10.22
N GLN A 56 -17.30 3.37 -10.43
CA GLN A 56 -18.55 2.61 -10.33
C GLN A 56 -18.72 1.97 -8.95
N SER A 57 -17.62 1.50 -8.35
CA SER A 57 -17.59 0.80 -7.06
C SER A 57 -16.22 0.93 -6.40
N ASP A 58 -16.17 0.65 -5.09
CA ASP A 58 -14.90 0.64 -4.36
C ASP A 58 -14.01 -0.53 -4.81
N LEU A 59 -12.74 -0.23 -5.07
CA LEU A 59 -11.75 -1.26 -5.38
C LEU A 59 -11.46 -2.10 -4.15
N ASN A 60 -11.40 -3.43 -4.33
CA ASN A 60 -10.96 -4.30 -3.25
C ASN A 60 -9.45 -4.11 -2.95
N PRO A 61 -8.92 -4.64 -1.84
CA PRO A 61 -7.52 -4.43 -1.48
C PRO A 61 -6.50 -4.89 -2.53
N LYS A 62 -6.76 -6.01 -3.23
CA LYS A 62 -5.85 -6.52 -4.26
C LYS A 62 -5.87 -5.64 -5.51
N GLU A 63 -7.05 -5.18 -5.91
CA GLU A 63 -7.23 -4.23 -7.02
C GLU A 63 -6.59 -2.90 -6.71
N THR A 64 -6.76 -2.40 -5.48
CA THR A 64 -6.13 -1.15 -5.02
C THR A 64 -4.60 -1.25 -5.08
N ILE A 65 -4.01 -2.37 -4.62
CA ILE A 65 -2.57 -2.62 -4.75
C ILE A 65 -2.15 -2.60 -6.23
N LEU A 66 -2.87 -3.32 -7.09
CA LEU A 66 -2.56 -3.39 -8.52
C LEU A 66 -2.66 -2.02 -9.18
N TYR A 67 -3.66 -1.21 -8.80
CA TYR A 67 -3.90 0.11 -9.34
C TYR A 67 -2.77 1.07 -8.96
N LEU A 68 -2.43 1.14 -7.66
CA LEU A 68 -1.31 1.97 -7.18
C LEU A 68 0.01 1.59 -7.86
N LYS A 69 0.30 0.28 -8.00
CA LYS A 69 1.49 -0.17 -8.73
C LYS A 69 1.45 0.27 -10.19
N THR A 70 0.31 0.12 -10.86
CA THR A 70 0.14 0.55 -12.26
C THR A 70 0.38 2.05 -12.42
N LEU A 71 -0.18 2.89 -11.55
CA LEU A 71 0.03 4.33 -11.54
C LEU A 71 1.50 4.69 -11.31
N PHE A 72 2.17 3.97 -10.41
CA PHE A 72 3.59 4.15 -10.16
C PHE A 72 4.43 3.92 -11.43
N TYR A 73 4.24 2.79 -12.11
CA TYR A 73 5.01 2.47 -13.32
C TYR A 73 4.67 3.38 -14.51
N LEU A 74 3.45 3.92 -14.56
CA LEU A 74 3.05 4.94 -15.53
C LEU A 74 3.51 6.36 -15.18
N LYS A 75 4.17 6.56 -14.04
CA LYS A 75 4.59 7.87 -13.53
C LYS A 75 3.43 8.85 -13.29
N ALA A 76 2.24 8.33 -12.99
CA ALA A 76 1.04 9.12 -12.72
C ALA A 76 1.02 9.58 -11.23
N TRP A 77 2.00 10.39 -10.82
CA TRP A 77 2.28 10.71 -9.42
C TRP A 77 1.11 11.35 -8.66
N ASN A 78 0.44 12.33 -9.27
CA ASN A 78 -0.68 13.02 -8.61
C ASN A 78 -1.86 12.09 -8.37
N GLU A 79 -2.17 11.25 -9.35
CA GLU A 79 -3.24 10.25 -9.24
C GLU A 79 -2.87 9.18 -8.22
N PHE A 80 -1.61 8.71 -8.22
CA PHE A 80 -1.09 7.80 -7.21
C PHE A 80 -1.31 8.35 -5.80
N LEU A 81 -0.94 9.61 -5.56
CA LEU A 81 -1.07 10.24 -4.24
C LEU A 81 -2.54 10.43 -3.83
N ASN A 82 -3.44 10.66 -4.79
CA ASN A 82 -4.87 10.77 -4.53
C ASN A 82 -5.45 9.41 -4.12
N VAL A 83 -5.16 8.35 -4.88
CA VAL A 83 -5.60 6.98 -4.58
C VAL A 83 -5.00 6.51 -3.26
N TRP A 84 -3.73 6.83 -3.00
CA TRP A 84 -3.05 6.49 -1.75
C TRP A 84 -3.76 7.07 -0.52
N LYS A 85 -4.11 8.36 -0.57
CA LYS A 85 -4.80 9.05 0.54
C LYS A 85 -6.16 8.45 0.87
N GLN A 86 -6.84 7.90 -0.13
CA GLN A 86 -8.17 7.30 0.01
C GLN A 86 -8.11 5.82 0.39
N SER A 87 -6.97 5.16 0.15
CA SER A 87 -6.78 3.75 0.46
C SER A 87 -6.39 3.54 1.92
N GLU A 88 -6.90 2.46 2.53
CA GLU A 88 -6.42 1.96 3.83
C GLU A 88 -5.28 0.92 3.68
N VAL A 89 -4.93 0.52 2.46
CA VAL A 89 -3.95 -0.54 2.23
C VAL A 89 -2.53 0.00 2.40
N ARG A 90 -1.77 -0.59 3.34
CA ARG A 90 -0.38 -0.20 3.69
C ARG A 90 0.57 -1.40 3.66
N SER A 91 0.76 -2.02 2.49
CA SER A 91 1.76 -3.08 2.35
C SER A 91 3.18 -2.52 2.34
N PRO A 92 4.20 -3.28 2.78
CA PRO A 92 5.61 -2.86 2.76
C PRO A 92 6.04 -2.30 1.40
N GLU A 93 5.70 -2.99 0.33
CA GLU A 93 6.02 -2.56 -1.04
C GLU A 93 5.36 -1.21 -1.36
N LEU A 94 4.08 -1.04 -1.05
CA LEU A 94 3.38 0.21 -1.38
C LEU A 94 3.89 1.40 -0.57
N ILE A 95 4.30 1.19 0.69
CA ILE A 95 4.93 2.23 1.52
C ILE A 95 6.22 2.72 0.83
N LEU A 96 7.06 1.80 0.35
CA LEU A 96 8.27 2.17 -0.39
C LEU A 96 7.94 2.92 -1.69
N LEU A 97 6.91 2.49 -2.43
CA LEU A 97 6.47 3.19 -3.63
C LEU A 97 5.96 4.60 -3.29
N TYR A 98 5.16 4.76 -2.23
CA TYR A 98 4.67 6.07 -1.78
C TYR A 98 5.83 7.04 -1.53
N TYR A 99 6.86 6.61 -0.80
CA TYR A 99 8.02 7.47 -0.54
C TYR A 99 8.84 7.79 -1.78
N LYS A 100 8.96 6.85 -2.72
CA LYS A 100 9.56 7.14 -4.03
C LYS A 100 8.75 8.19 -4.77
N VAL A 101 7.42 8.07 -4.83
CA VAL A 101 6.55 9.06 -5.47
C VAL A 101 6.65 10.41 -4.77
N TYR A 102 6.67 10.43 -3.44
CA TYR A 102 6.81 11.65 -2.66
C TYR A 102 8.11 12.40 -3.01
N LEU A 103 9.24 11.67 -3.05
CA LEU A 103 10.55 12.23 -3.41
C LEU A 103 10.63 12.65 -4.88
N LEU A 104 10.03 11.88 -5.80
CA LEU A 104 10.05 12.16 -7.24
C LEU A 104 9.07 13.25 -7.66
N GLY A 105 7.96 13.39 -6.93
CA GLY A 105 6.89 14.34 -7.18
C GLY A 105 7.15 15.75 -6.65
N GLY A 106 8.24 15.96 -5.91
CA GLY A 106 8.63 17.28 -5.39
C GLY A 106 7.62 17.88 -4.41
N GLN A 107 6.88 17.05 -3.67
CA GLN A 107 5.89 17.51 -2.70
C GLN A 107 6.59 18.11 -1.47
N ASP A 108 6.23 19.35 -1.12
CA ASP A 108 6.82 20.06 0.01
C ASP A 108 6.37 19.51 1.36
N SER A 109 7.38 19.33 2.21
CA SER A 109 7.45 18.83 3.58
C SER A 109 6.27 19.17 4.52
N LYS A 110 5.17 18.44 4.41
CA LYS A 110 4.33 18.06 5.55
C LYS A 110 3.98 16.59 5.43
N GLN A 111 4.99 15.76 5.65
CA GLN A 111 4.80 14.33 5.87
C GLN A 111 3.90 14.15 7.09
N LYS A 112 2.85 13.34 6.98
CA LYS A 112 2.07 12.94 8.15
C LYS A 112 2.95 12.02 8.99
N ASP A 113 3.10 12.30 10.28
CA ASP A 113 3.91 11.51 11.22
C ASP A 113 3.57 10.01 11.19
N GLU A 114 2.30 9.68 10.89
CA GLU A 114 1.81 8.31 10.73
C GLU A 114 2.48 7.55 9.56
N GLU A 115 2.62 8.20 8.40
CA GLU A 115 3.28 7.59 7.24
C GLU A 115 4.75 7.31 7.56
N LEU A 116 5.41 8.19 8.32
CA LEU A 116 6.82 8.03 8.69
C LEU A 116 7.02 6.81 9.59
N GLY A 117 6.07 6.53 10.49
CA GLY A 117 6.07 5.33 11.33
C GLY A 117 6.18 4.05 10.50
N HIS A 118 5.38 3.94 9.44
CA HIS A 118 5.43 2.79 8.54
C HIS A 118 6.78 2.63 7.81
N LEU A 119 7.49 3.72 7.50
CA LEU A 119 8.83 3.64 6.92
C LEU A 119 9.87 3.18 7.95
N LEU A 120 9.75 3.66 9.19
CA LEU A 120 10.63 3.29 10.30
C LEU A 120 10.57 1.78 10.57
N ASP A 121 9.37 1.19 10.54
CA ASP A 121 9.18 -0.25 10.70
C ASP A 121 9.92 -1.07 9.62
N LEU A 122 9.98 -0.53 8.40
CA LEU A 122 10.66 -1.19 7.28
C LEU A 122 12.17 -1.04 7.31
N LEU A 123 12.71 -0.10 8.11
CA LEU A 123 14.16 0.08 8.19
C LEU A 123 14.83 -1.23 8.55
N ILE A 124 14.32 -1.97 9.54
CA ILE A 124 14.96 -3.19 10.09
C ILE A 124 15.10 -4.32 9.05
N VAL A 125 14.33 -4.29 7.96
CA VAL A 125 14.26 -5.40 6.99
C VAL A 125 14.57 -4.98 5.54
N SER A 126 14.65 -3.67 5.26
CA SER A 126 14.83 -3.16 3.90
C SER A 126 15.93 -2.09 3.83
N PRO A 127 17.09 -2.40 3.21
CA PRO A 127 18.11 -1.40 2.91
C PRO A 127 17.58 -0.25 2.05
N GLU A 128 16.56 -0.53 1.22
CA GLU A 128 15.90 0.50 0.42
C GLU A 128 15.11 1.48 1.30
N ALA A 129 14.39 1.00 2.32
CA ALA A 129 13.70 1.86 3.28
C ALA A 129 14.68 2.81 3.98
N MET A 130 15.87 2.30 4.33
CA MET A 130 16.95 3.11 4.93
C MET A 130 17.39 4.24 4.00
N LEU A 131 17.63 3.96 2.73
CA LEU A 131 18.02 4.99 1.76
C LEU A 131 16.93 6.03 1.55
N LEU A 132 15.66 5.62 1.49
CA LEU A 132 14.52 6.53 1.38
C LEU A 132 14.42 7.43 2.61
N TYR A 133 14.52 6.86 3.81
CA TYR A 133 14.49 7.62 5.06
C TYR A 133 15.62 8.65 5.13
N LEU A 134 16.86 8.25 4.81
CA LEU A 134 18.01 9.16 4.78
C LEU A 134 17.78 10.32 3.81
N ARG A 135 17.22 10.03 2.63
CA ARG A 135 16.95 11.05 1.62
C ARG A 135 15.85 12.02 2.05
N LEU A 136 14.81 11.54 2.73
CA LEU A 136 13.75 12.38 3.29
C LEU A 136 14.26 13.31 4.39
N GLN A 137 15.17 12.81 5.22
CA GLN A 137 15.79 13.59 6.29
C GLN A 137 16.94 14.49 5.80
N ASN A 138 17.16 14.61 4.48
CA ASN A 138 18.32 15.34 3.92
C ASN A 138 19.66 14.93 4.55
N PHE A 139 19.80 13.63 4.85
CA PHE A 139 20.96 13.03 5.52
C PHE A 139 21.25 13.57 6.94
N GLN A 140 20.31 14.31 7.54
CA GLN A 140 20.38 14.71 8.94
C GLN A 140 19.73 13.63 9.81
N ILE A 141 20.54 12.95 10.63
CA ILE A 141 20.05 11.83 11.44
C ILE A 141 20.49 11.95 12.88
N SER A 142 19.63 11.50 13.79
CA SER A 142 19.92 11.44 15.21
C SER A 142 20.98 10.38 15.54
N HIS A 143 21.60 10.49 16.71
CA HIS A 143 22.58 9.49 17.16
C HIS A 143 21.97 8.09 17.33
N SER A 144 20.69 8.02 17.75
CA SER A 144 19.92 6.78 17.84
C SER A 144 19.68 6.13 16.47
N GLU A 145 19.29 6.92 15.46
CA GLU A 145 19.11 6.43 14.08
C GLU A 145 20.43 5.93 13.49
N LYS A 146 21.54 6.63 13.74
CA LYS A 146 22.87 6.21 13.28
C LYS A 146 23.25 4.82 13.80
N LYS A 147 22.92 4.50 15.06
CA LYS A 147 23.16 3.16 15.62
C LYS A 147 22.34 2.09 14.90
N LEU A 148 21.08 2.40 14.60
CA LEU A 148 20.18 1.50 13.87
C LEU A 148 20.71 1.21 12.46
N PHE A 149 21.19 2.24 11.73
CA PHE A 149 21.78 2.07 10.41
C PHE A 149 23.08 1.27 10.42
N LEU A 150 23.93 1.45 11.43
CA LEU A 150 25.16 0.66 11.53
C LEU A 150 24.86 -0.83 11.82
N ALA A 151 23.88 -1.11 12.68
CA ALA A 151 23.45 -2.48 12.96
C ALA A 151 22.89 -3.16 11.70
N GLN A 152 22.08 -2.43 10.94
CA GLN A 152 21.54 -2.81 9.64
C GLN A 152 22.61 -3.16 8.61
N VAL A 153 23.57 -2.25 8.40
CA VAL A 153 24.67 -2.46 7.44
C VAL A 153 25.48 -3.70 7.84
N LYS A 154 25.70 -3.92 9.13
CA LYS A 154 26.36 -5.13 9.62
C LYS A 154 25.53 -6.39 9.34
N GLY A 155 24.22 -6.36 9.59
CA GLY A 155 23.31 -7.47 9.28
C GLY A 155 23.33 -7.82 7.80
N PHE A 156 23.24 -6.82 6.92
CA PHE A 156 23.29 -7.01 5.48
C PHE A 156 24.61 -7.62 5.01
N ARG A 157 25.75 -7.12 5.52
CA ARG A 157 27.07 -7.71 5.22
C ARG A 157 27.14 -9.19 5.62
N ASN A 158 26.66 -9.53 6.82
CA ASN A 158 26.63 -10.92 7.26
C ASN A 158 25.79 -11.81 6.33
N SER A 159 24.62 -11.32 5.87
CA SER A 159 23.79 -12.05 4.92
C SER A 159 24.49 -12.26 3.56
N LEU A 160 25.22 -11.26 3.07
CA LEU A 160 26.03 -11.39 1.85
C LEU A 160 27.15 -12.41 2.03
N ASP A 161 27.85 -12.39 3.17
CA ASP A 161 28.94 -13.34 3.45
C ASP A 161 28.43 -14.79 3.49
N VAL A 162 27.23 -15.02 4.07
CA VAL A 162 26.59 -16.35 4.08
C VAL A 162 26.23 -16.79 2.66
N LEU A 163 25.59 -15.91 1.88
CA LEU A 163 25.21 -16.22 0.49
C LEU A 163 26.44 -16.52 -0.38
N GLN A 164 27.51 -15.75 -0.22
CA GLN A 164 28.77 -15.97 -0.95
C GLN A 164 29.34 -17.36 -0.63
N LYS A 165 29.40 -17.73 0.65
CA LYS A 165 29.85 -19.07 1.07
C LYS A 165 28.98 -20.15 0.46
N GLU A 166 27.66 -20.02 0.50
CA GLU A 166 26.75 -21.00 -0.10
C GLU A 166 26.95 -21.15 -1.61
N LEU A 167 27.23 -20.07 -2.33
CA LEU A 167 27.51 -20.09 -3.77
C LEU A 167 28.86 -20.74 -4.10
N GLU A 168 29.88 -20.50 -3.28
CA GLU A 168 31.21 -21.10 -3.43
C GLU A 168 31.22 -22.60 -3.09
N THR A 169 30.37 -23.04 -2.14
CA THR A 169 30.29 -24.45 -1.72
C THR A 169 29.45 -25.31 -2.69
N LYS A 170 28.71 -24.70 -3.61
CA LYS A 170 27.91 -25.37 -4.65
C LYS A 170 28.64 -25.51 -6.00
N LYS A 171 29.93 -25.15 -6.07
CA LYS A 171 30.82 -25.49 -7.19
C LYS A 171 31.54 -26.81 -6.93
#